data_AF-A0A164I1F8-F1
#
_entry.id   AF-A0A164I1F8-F1
#
_cell.length_a   1.000
_cell.length_b   1.000
_cell.length_c   1.000
_cell.angle_alpha   90.00
_cell.angle_beta   90.00
_cell.angle_gamma   90.00
#
_symmetry.space_group_name_H-M   'P 1'
#
loop_
_entity.id
_entity.type
_entity.pdbx_description
1 polymer ?
#
loop_
_entity_poly.entity_id
_entity_poly.type
_entity_poly.pdbx_seq_one_letter_code
_entity_poly.pdbx_strand_id
1 'polypeptide(L)'
;PVVIDEFLPWLVRELESSQSTTDRIVTLAAFGSLGVDEIVPILLPIIRGTPGKFDDTAERVRAILSLHRVAFVVPEKIHPILVNLASNTAERAEVRMAAMSLLFMSNAPQSIWQKFASSTWFEPNRQVAAFTRSLIGSITNMPPSVPYLEELIKKANVAWPMVKPAP
;
A
#
# COMPACT_ATOMS: atom_id res chain seq x y z
N PRO A 1 26.90 0.94 4.18
CA PRO A 1 26.40 0.87 5.59
C PRO A 1 25.91 -0.54 5.92
N VAL A 2 26.11 -1.03 7.15
CA VAL A 2 25.76 -2.40 7.61
C VAL A 2 24.34 -2.85 7.18
N VAL A 3 23.37 -1.94 7.15
CA VAL A 3 22.00 -2.21 6.66
C VAL A 3 21.97 -2.73 5.22
N ILE A 4 22.68 -2.07 4.32
CA ILE A 4 22.70 -2.41 2.89
C ILE A 4 23.69 -3.53 2.63
N ASP A 5 24.84 -3.53 3.32
CA ASP A 5 25.96 -4.43 2.99
C ASP A 5 25.81 -5.82 3.64
N GLU A 6 25.08 -5.93 4.75
CA GLU A 6 24.95 -7.17 5.52
C GLU A 6 23.49 -7.63 5.66
N PHE A 7 22.62 -6.79 6.22
CA PHE A 7 21.24 -7.19 6.54
C PHE A 7 20.37 -7.40 5.31
N LEU A 8 20.46 -6.51 4.32
CA LEU A 8 19.66 -6.62 3.11
C LEU A 8 19.98 -7.92 2.32
N PRO A 9 21.25 -8.27 2.02
CA PRO A 9 21.58 -9.55 1.39
C PRO A 9 21.16 -10.76 2.21
N TRP A 10 21.25 -10.70 3.54
CA TRP A 10 20.78 -11.78 4.40
C TRP A 10 19.27 -11.99 4.27
N LEU A 11 18.46 -10.93 4.34
CA LEU A 11 17.01 -11.01 4.17
C LEU A 11 16.61 -11.49 2.76
N VAL A 12 17.35 -11.09 1.71
CA VAL A 12 17.12 -11.61 0.35
C VAL A 12 17.30 -13.12 0.31
N ARG A 13 18.38 -13.65 0.90
CA ARG A 13 18.61 -15.10 0.96
C ARG A 13 17.49 -15.81 1.71
N GLU A 14 17.09 -15.33 2.89
CA GLU A 14 16.01 -15.92 3.68
C GLU A 14 14.68 -15.94 2.90
N LEU A 15 14.36 -14.87 2.18
CA LEU A 15 13.15 -14.79 1.36
C LEU A 15 13.17 -15.82 0.21
N GLU A 16 14.31 -15.99 -0.44
CA GLU A 16 14.47 -16.88 -1.60
C GLU A 16 14.56 -18.36 -1.22
N SER A 17 15.19 -18.69 -0.08
CA SER A 17 15.34 -20.07 0.36
C SER A 17 14.08 -20.62 1.06
N SER A 18 13.22 -19.75 1.59
CA SER A 18 12.10 -20.19 2.39
C SER A 18 10.96 -20.82 1.57
N GLN A 19 10.57 -22.03 1.97
CA GLN A 19 9.38 -22.72 1.45
C GLN A 19 8.10 -22.34 2.19
N SER A 20 8.21 -21.73 3.37
CA SER A 20 7.09 -21.35 4.23
C SER A 20 6.56 -19.96 3.88
N THR A 21 5.27 -19.87 3.56
CA THR A 21 4.58 -18.57 3.38
C THR A 21 4.72 -17.68 4.61
N THR A 22 4.62 -18.25 5.82
CA THR A 22 4.75 -17.51 7.07
C THR A 22 6.12 -16.87 7.21
N ASP A 23 7.19 -17.63 6.94
CA ASP A 23 8.56 -17.12 7.05
C ASP A 23 8.81 -16.03 5.99
N ARG A 24 8.32 -16.23 4.76
CA ARG A 24 8.37 -15.18 3.73
C ARG A 24 7.64 -13.91 4.17
N ILE A 25 6.47 -14.00 4.80
CA ILE A 25 5.75 -12.84 5.35
C ILE A 25 6.56 -12.14 6.45
N VAL A 26 7.22 -12.89 7.34
CA VAL A 26 8.10 -12.31 8.38
C VAL A 26 9.30 -11.60 7.74
N THR A 27 9.94 -12.21 6.75
CA THR A 27 11.07 -11.61 6.02
C THR A 27 10.63 -10.36 5.26
N LEU A 28 9.47 -10.39 4.59
CA LEU A 28 8.85 -9.22 3.98
C LEU A 28 8.63 -8.11 5.01
N ALA A 29 8.19 -8.44 6.23
CA ALA A 29 8.05 -7.46 7.29
C ALA A 29 9.39 -6.81 7.67
N ALA A 30 10.46 -7.61 7.76
CA ALA A 30 11.80 -7.15 8.06
C ALA A 30 12.35 -6.20 6.98
N PHE A 31 12.11 -6.46 5.69
CA PHE A 31 12.44 -5.50 4.61
C PHE A 31 11.82 -4.13 4.86
N GLY A 32 10.55 -4.10 5.26
CA GLY A 32 9.85 -2.85 5.55
C GLY A 32 10.42 -2.08 6.74
N SER A 33 11.02 -2.79 7.71
CA SER A 33 11.71 -2.16 8.84
C SER A 33 13.03 -1.51 8.47
N LEU A 34 13.72 -1.99 7.41
CA LEU A 34 14.96 -1.38 6.93
C LEU A 34 14.72 0.06 6.44
N GLY A 35 13.61 0.26 5.71
CA GLY A 35 13.22 1.58 5.19
C GLY A 35 14.22 2.21 4.21
N VAL A 36 15.00 1.38 3.51
CA VAL A 36 15.95 1.79 2.48
C VAL A 36 15.34 1.60 1.09
N ASP A 37 15.69 2.42 0.11
CA ASP A 37 15.03 2.40 -1.21
C ASP A 37 15.44 1.19 -2.06
N GLU A 38 16.55 0.54 -1.73
CA GLU A 38 17.06 -0.68 -2.35
C GLU A 38 16.11 -1.88 -2.17
N ILE A 39 15.17 -1.84 -1.20
CA ILE A 39 14.15 -2.89 -1.06
C ILE A 39 13.14 -2.86 -2.21
N VAL A 40 12.93 -1.72 -2.87
CA VAL A 40 11.89 -1.56 -3.89
C VAL A 40 12.05 -2.55 -5.05
N PRO A 41 13.21 -2.65 -5.73
CA PRO A 41 13.39 -3.63 -6.80
C PRO A 41 13.25 -5.09 -6.33
N ILE A 42 13.58 -5.38 -5.07
CA ILE A 42 13.45 -6.73 -4.47
C ILE A 42 11.97 -7.08 -4.26
N LEU A 43 11.15 -6.13 -3.81
CA LEU A 43 9.73 -6.35 -3.52
C LEU A 43 8.85 -6.31 -4.77
N LEU A 44 9.28 -5.64 -5.84
CA LEU A 44 8.48 -5.45 -7.06
C LEU A 44 7.96 -6.76 -7.71
N PRO A 45 8.76 -7.83 -7.87
CA PRO A 45 8.28 -9.10 -8.42
C PRO A 45 7.17 -9.74 -7.59
N ILE A 46 7.22 -9.56 -6.26
CA ILE A 46 6.24 -10.09 -5.30
C ILE A 46 4.98 -9.25 -5.39
N ILE A 47 5.11 -7.92 -5.33
CA ILE A 47 3.99 -6.98 -5.47
C ILE A 47 3.18 -7.25 -6.75
N ARG A 48 3.87 -7.49 -7.87
CA ARG A 48 3.25 -7.80 -9.18
C ARG A 48 2.62 -9.19 -9.24
N GLY A 49 2.92 -10.09 -8.30
CA GLY A 49 2.44 -11.47 -8.30
C GLY A 49 3.07 -12.29 -9.42
N THR A 50 4.34 -12.70 -9.25
CA THR A 50 5.03 -13.50 -10.26
C THR A 50 4.42 -14.91 -10.30
N PRO A 51 3.87 -15.38 -11.44
CA PRO A 51 3.22 -16.69 -11.51
C PRO A 51 4.18 -17.82 -11.13
N GLY A 52 3.72 -18.74 -10.27
CA GLY A 52 4.53 -19.86 -9.79
C GLY A 52 5.62 -19.49 -8.77
N LYS A 53 5.82 -18.20 -8.46
CA LYS A 53 6.79 -17.73 -7.46
C LYS A 53 6.29 -16.42 -6.83
N PHE A 54 5.81 -16.44 -5.59
CA PHE A 54 5.27 -15.26 -4.90
C PHE A 54 3.90 -14.77 -5.43
N ASP A 55 2.99 -15.69 -5.77
CA ASP A 55 1.59 -15.37 -6.11
C ASP A 55 0.63 -15.54 -4.91
N ASP A 56 1.14 -15.72 -3.69
CA ASP A 56 0.31 -15.79 -2.49
C ASP A 56 -0.23 -14.40 -2.11
N THR A 57 -1.55 -14.29 -1.90
CA THR A 57 -2.19 -12.99 -1.60
C THR A 57 -1.63 -12.32 -0.34
N ALA A 58 -1.34 -13.09 0.72
CA ALA A 58 -0.85 -12.54 1.97
C ALA A 58 0.59 -12.03 1.82
N GLU A 59 1.43 -12.72 1.07
CA GLU A 59 2.78 -12.24 0.70
C GLU A 59 2.71 -10.96 -0.12
N ARG A 60 1.84 -10.89 -1.13
CA ARG A 60 1.65 -9.69 -1.96
C ARG A 60 1.21 -8.49 -1.13
N VAL A 61 0.21 -8.69 -0.26
CA VAL A 61 -0.26 -7.65 0.67
C VAL A 61 0.86 -7.22 1.60
N ARG A 62 1.61 -8.16 2.18
CA ARG A 62 2.73 -7.82 3.08
C ARG A 62 3.82 -7.04 2.35
N ALA A 63 4.20 -7.44 1.14
CA ALA A 63 5.20 -6.75 0.35
C ALA A 63 4.80 -5.29 0.04
N ILE A 64 3.52 -5.06 -0.28
CA ILE A 64 2.99 -3.70 -0.46
C ILE A 64 3.11 -2.88 0.83
N LEU A 65 2.65 -3.42 1.97
CA LEU A 65 2.72 -2.72 3.26
C LEU A 65 4.15 -2.50 3.74
N SER A 66 5.10 -3.33 3.33
CA SER A 66 6.52 -3.14 3.62
C SER A 66 7.13 -1.93 2.92
N LEU A 67 6.46 -1.33 1.93
CA LEU A 67 6.87 -0.04 1.37
C LEU A 67 6.58 1.16 2.29
N HIS A 68 5.96 0.97 3.46
CA HIS A 68 5.47 2.06 4.30
C HIS A 68 6.51 3.13 4.64
N ARG A 69 7.76 2.77 4.97
CA ARG A 69 8.81 3.77 5.23
C ARG A 69 9.28 4.45 3.95
N VAL A 70 9.51 3.68 2.90
CA VAL A 70 10.05 4.16 1.63
C VAL A 70 9.06 5.10 0.92
N ALA A 71 7.75 4.90 1.11
CA ALA A 71 6.70 5.78 0.61
C ALA A 71 6.84 7.23 1.14
N PHE A 72 7.45 7.43 2.31
CA PHE A 72 7.75 8.78 2.85
C PHE A 72 9.07 9.35 2.36
N VAL A 73 10.01 8.50 1.92
CA VAL A 73 11.36 8.92 1.51
C VAL A 73 11.39 9.26 0.01
N VAL A 74 10.75 8.43 -0.82
CA VAL A 74 10.71 8.56 -2.29
C VAL A 74 9.27 8.40 -2.83
N PRO A 75 8.32 9.24 -2.40
CA PRO A 75 6.90 9.15 -2.80
C PRO A 75 6.71 9.19 -4.32
N GLU A 76 7.57 9.91 -5.05
CA GLU A 76 7.55 10.00 -6.52
C GLU A 76 7.81 8.66 -7.22
N LYS A 77 8.57 7.76 -6.59
CA LYS A 77 8.78 6.39 -7.08
C LYS A 77 7.63 5.46 -6.64
N ILE A 78 7.15 5.61 -5.41
CA ILE A 78 6.20 4.66 -4.79
C ILE A 78 4.74 4.92 -5.19
N HIS A 79 4.29 6.17 -5.20
CA HIS A 79 2.89 6.51 -5.49
C HIS A 79 2.40 5.97 -6.85
N PRO A 80 3.17 6.06 -7.97
CA PRO A 80 2.73 5.47 -9.24
C PRO A 80 2.48 3.97 -9.16
N ILE A 81 3.29 3.22 -8.40
CA ILE A 81 3.13 1.77 -8.21
C ILE A 81 1.81 1.49 -7.48
N LEU A 82 1.57 2.20 -6.36
CA LEU A 82 0.37 2.00 -5.55
C LEU A 82 -0.92 2.43 -6.28
N VAL A 83 -0.88 3.53 -7.04
CA VAL A 83 -2.02 3.99 -7.86
C VAL A 83 -2.38 2.94 -8.91
N ASN A 84 -1.39 2.36 -9.59
CA ASN A 84 -1.61 1.33 -10.61
C ASN A 84 -2.24 0.08 -10.01
N LEU A 85 -1.76 -0.39 -8.86
CA LEU A 85 -2.34 -1.55 -8.16
C LEU A 85 -3.77 -1.26 -7.71
N ALA A 86 -4.00 -0.17 -6.97
CA ALA A 86 -5.31 0.16 -6.42
C ALA A 86 -6.38 0.41 -7.50
N SER A 87 -5.99 0.97 -8.66
CA SER A 87 -6.90 1.26 -9.77
C SER A 87 -7.17 0.06 -10.68
N ASN A 88 -6.39 -1.03 -10.59
CA ASN A 88 -6.52 -2.18 -11.49
C ASN A 88 -7.67 -3.09 -11.03
N THR A 89 -8.79 -3.10 -11.75
CA THR A 89 -9.95 -3.94 -11.41
C THR A 89 -9.72 -5.43 -11.65
N ALA A 90 -8.66 -5.82 -12.37
CA ALA A 90 -8.25 -7.21 -12.52
C ALA A 90 -7.42 -7.73 -11.33
N GLU A 91 -6.97 -6.85 -10.42
CA GLU A 91 -6.26 -7.26 -9.22
C GLU A 91 -7.18 -7.78 -8.12
N ARG A 92 -6.61 -8.61 -7.25
CA ARG A 92 -7.31 -9.12 -6.05
C ARG A 92 -7.70 -7.97 -5.13
N ALA A 93 -8.87 -8.06 -4.50
CA ALA A 93 -9.42 -6.99 -3.67
C ALA A 93 -8.45 -6.58 -2.55
N GLU A 94 -7.81 -7.55 -1.90
CA GLU A 94 -6.88 -7.37 -0.79
C GLU A 94 -5.63 -6.59 -1.22
N VAL A 95 -5.10 -6.88 -2.41
CA VAL A 95 -3.94 -6.19 -3.02
C VAL A 95 -4.30 -4.73 -3.28
N ARG A 96 -5.48 -4.48 -3.86
CA ARG A 96 -5.97 -3.12 -4.14
C ARG A 96 -6.19 -2.32 -2.85
N MET A 97 -6.80 -2.93 -1.84
CA MET A 97 -7.05 -2.30 -0.54
C MET A 97 -5.76 -2.01 0.23
N ALA A 98 -4.76 -2.91 0.18
CA ALA A 98 -3.45 -2.68 0.78
C ALA A 98 -2.72 -1.51 0.09
N ALA A 99 -2.72 -1.48 -1.24
CA ALA A 99 -2.11 -0.39 -2.00
C ALA A 99 -2.78 0.96 -1.72
N MET A 100 -4.12 0.98 -1.66
CA MET A 100 -4.90 2.19 -1.36
C MET A 100 -4.67 2.70 0.06
N SER A 101 -4.63 1.80 1.04
CA SER A 101 -4.29 2.13 2.44
C SER A 101 -2.96 2.84 2.52
N LEU A 102 -1.92 2.23 1.95
CA LEU A 102 -0.58 2.81 2.00
C LEU A 102 -0.52 4.14 1.24
N LEU A 103 -1.15 4.24 0.08
CA LEU A 103 -1.17 5.45 -0.74
C LEU A 103 -1.79 6.64 0.00
N PHE A 104 -2.93 6.45 0.68
CA PHE A 104 -3.55 7.53 1.45
C PHE A 104 -2.73 7.87 2.69
N MET A 105 -2.25 6.85 3.41
CA MET A 105 -1.45 7.03 4.61
C MET A 105 -0.03 7.53 4.36
N SER A 106 0.41 7.64 3.10
CA SER A 106 1.69 8.26 2.68
C SER A 106 1.51 9.65 2.06
N ASN A 107 0.35 10.29 2.29
CA ASN A 107 0.08 11.67 1.90
C ASN A 107 0.03 11.92 0.38
N ALA A 108 -0.60 11.01 -0.37
CA ALA A 108 -0.82 11.15 -1.80
C ALA A 108 -1.42 12.53 -2.20
N PRO A 109 -1.17 13.03 -3.43
CA PRO A 109 -1.74 14.28 -3.92
C PRO A 109 -3.27 14.30 -3.87
N GLN A 110 -3.89 15.46 -3.64
CA GLN A 110 -5.35 15.63 -3.54
C GLN A 110 -6.12 15.00 -4.71
N SER A 111 -5.59 15.11 -5.93
CA SER A 111 -6.20 14.54 -7.14
C SER A 111 -6.38 13.02 -7.07
N ILE A 112 -5.50 12.32 -6.37
CA ILE A 112 -5.60 10.87 -6.14
C ILE A 112 -6.74 10.54 -5.17
N TRP A 113 -6.89 11.32 -4.09
CA TRP A 113 -8.02 11.15 -3.17
C TRP A 113 -9.36 11.36 -3.87
N GLN A 114 -9.47 12.43 -4.65
CA GLN A 114 -10.68 12.73 -5.43
C GLN A 114 -10.97 11.64 -6.46
N LYS A 115 -9.94 11.14 -7.16
CA LYS A 115 -10.06 10.01 -8.11
C LYS A 115 -10.70 8.80 -7.45
N PHE A 116 -10.15 8.34 -6.32
CA PHE A 116 -10.63 7.14 -5.64
C PHE A 116 -11.98 7.36 -4.93
N ALA A 117 -12.25 8.56 -4.43
CA ALA A 117 -13.57 8.90 -3.91
C ALA A 117 -14.63 8.79 -5.01
N SER A 118 -14.42 9.42 -6.16
CA SER A 118 -15.33 9.34 -7.30
C SER A 118 -15.43 7.93 -7.91
N SER A 119 -14.37 7.12 -7.85
CA SER A 119 -14.43 5.77 -8.42
C SER A 119 -15.39 4.84 -7.66
N THR A 120 -15.74 5.14 -6.40
CA THR A 120 -16.69 4.34 -5.61
C THR A 120 -18.09 4.23 -6.24
N TRP A 121 -18.44 5.14 -7.16
CA TRP A 121 -19.70 5.09 -7.91
C TRP A 121 -19.75 3.94 -8.93
N PHE A 122 -18.59 3.60 -9.51
CA PHE A 122 -18.45 2.66 -10.62
C PHE A 122 -17.60 1.44 -10.28
N GLU A 123 -17.15 1.33 -9.03
CA GLU A 123 -16.33 0.22 -8.56
C GLU A 123 -17.10 -1.11 -8.63
N PRO A 124 -16.66 -2.08 -9.47
CA PRO A 124 -17.37 -3.35 -9.63
C PRO A 124 -17.28 -4.23 -8.38
N ASN A 125 -16.20 -4.14 -7.61
CA ASN A 125 -16.03 -4.94 -6.40
C ASN A 125 -16.61 -4.22 -5.17
N ARG A 126 -17.73 -4.75 -4.64
CA ARG A 126 -18.40 -4.18 -3.46
C ARG A 126 -17.51 -4.07 -2.23
N GLN A 127 -16.58 -5.00 -2.01
CA GLN A 127 -15.65 -4.94 -0.88
C GLN A 127 -14.68 -3.77 -1.05
N VAL A 128 -14.14 -3.56 -2.25
CA VAL A 128 -13.26 -2.42 -2.53
C VAL A 128 -14.02 -1.10 -2.40
N ALA A 129 -15.25 -1.00 -2.93
CA ALA A 129 -16.07 0.20 -2.81
C ALA A 129 -16.37 0.56 -1.35
N ALA A 130 -16.80 -0.43 -0.56
CA ALA A 130 -17.07 -0.27 0.87
C ALA A 130 -15.79 0.10 1.64
N PHE A 131 -14.67 -0.56 1.32
CA PHE A 131 -13.38 -0.26 1.92
C PHE A 131 -12.93 1.17 1.63
N THR A 132 -12.98 1.64 0.38
CA THR A 132 -12.59 3.01 0.01
C THR A 132 -13.42 4.04 0.76
N ARG A 133 -14.74 3.83 0.84
CA ARG A 133 -15.63 4.69 1.65
C ARG A 133 -15.21 4.68 3.11
N SER A 134 -15.07 3.51 3.73
CA SER A 134 -14.70 3.40 5.13
C SER A 134 -13.33 4.02 5.41
N LEU A 135 -12.34 3.81 4.56
CA LEU A 135 -11.01 4.37 4.70
C LEU A 135 -11.04 5.90 4.70
N ILE A 136 -11.67 6.52 3.68
CA ILE A 136 -11.76 7.99 3.61
C ILE A 136 -12.54 8.52 4.82
N GLY A 137 -13.69 7.92 5.15
CA GLY A 137 -14.50 8.33 6.28
C GLY A 137 -13.82 8.14 7.64
N SER A 138 -12.99 7.11 7.80
CA SER A 138 -12.19 6.94 9.02
C SER A 138 -11.15 8.04 9.14
N ILE A 139 -10.51 8.45 8.02
CA ILE A 139 -9.52 9.52 8.01
C ILE A 139 -10.16 10.88 8.31
N THR A 140 -11.38 11.17 7.84
CA THR A 140 -12.08 12.41 8.22
C THR A 140 -12.36 12.50 9.72
N ASN A 141 -12.47 11.36 10.40
CA ASN A 141 -12.77 11.26 11.83
C ASN A 141 -11.53 11.04 12.71
N MET A 142 -10.32 11.08 12.16
CA MET A 142 -9.09 10.96 12.95
C MET A 142 -8.89 12.20 13.85
N PRO A 143 -8.31 12.04 15.05
CA PRO A 143 -7.91 13.18 15.86
C PRO A 143 -6.79 13.96 15.16
N PRO A 144 -6.86 15.30 15.09
CA PRO A 144 -5.80 16.15 14.53
C PRO A 144 -4.64 16.27 15.53
N SER A 145 -3.98 15.16 15.86
CA SER A 145 -2.99 15.10 16.94
C SER A 145 -1.59 15.55 16.51
N VAL A 146 -1.28 15.50 15.21
CA VAL A 146 0.00 15.94 14.65
C VAL A 146 -0.23 16.58 13.27
N PRO A 147 0.64 17.53 12.82
CA PRO A 147 0.46 18.23 11.54
C PRO A 147 0.32 17.30 10.34
N TYR A 148 0.98 16.15 10.38
CA TYR A 148 0.85 15.12 9.34
C TYR A 148 -0.58 14.61 9.20
N LEU A 149 -1.24 14.27 10.30
CA LEU A 149 -2.61 13.77 10.28
C LEU A 149 -3.60 14.86 9.92
N GLU A 150 -3.36 16.11 10.33
CA GLU A 150 -4.17 17.25 9.89
C GLU A 150 -4.21 17.40 8.37
N GLU A 151 -3.08 17.19 7.70
CA GLU A 151 -3.01 17.24 6.24
C GLU A 151 -3.83 16.11 5.59
N LEU A 152 -3.75 14.88 6.13
CA LEU A 152 -4.56 13.76 5.65
C LEU A 152 -6.06 14.02 5.86
N ILE A 153 -6.43 14.56 7.02
CA ILE A 153 -7.81 14.93 7.37
C ILE A 153 -8.34 15.98 6.38
N LYS A 154 -7.55 17.03 6.07
CA LYS A 154 -7.93 18.04 5.06
C LYS A 154 -8.20 17.40 3.70
N LYS A 155 -7.30 16.54 3.24
CA LYS A 155 -7.45 15.86 1.94
C LYS A 155 -8.66 14.93 1.90
N ALA A 156 -8.89 14.18 2.97
CA ALA A 156 -10.04 13.31 3.13
C ALA A 156 -11.35 14.11 3.12
N ASN A 157 -11.41 15.23 3.83
CA ASN A 157 -12.60 16.10 3.86
C ASN A 157 -12.94 16.69 2.49
N VAL A 158 -11.94 17.05 1.69
CA VAL A 158 -12.15 17.52 0.30
C VAL A 158 -12.71 16.40 -0.59
N ALA A 159 -12.26 15.16 -0.39
CA ALA A 159 -12.67 14.01 -1.19
C ALA A 159 -14.00 13.38 -0.73
N TRP A 160 -14.33 13.48 0.56
CA TRP A 160 -15.48 12.82 1.18
C TRP A 160 -16.82 13.07 0.48
N PRO A 161 -17.18 14.30 0.05
CA PRO A 161 -18.42 14.56 -0.67
C PRO A 161 -18.53 13.83 -2.03
N MET A 162 -17.40 13.36 -2.59
CA MET A 162 -17.36 12.66 -3.88
C MET A 162 -17.60 11.15 -3.73
N VAL A 163 -17.55 10.63 -2.50
CA VAL A 163 -17.74 9.20 -2.20
C VAL A 163 -19.21 8.82 -2.37
N LYS A 164 -19.47 7.68 -3.01
CA LYS A 164 -20.81 7.10 -3.12
C LYS A 164 -21.44 6.96 -1.72
N PRO A 165 -22.64 7.50 -1.47
CA PRO A 165 -23.36 7.33 -0.22
C PRO A 165 -23.54 5.85 0.15
N ALA A 166 -23.63 5.55 1.45
CA ALA A 166 -24.06 4.23 1.89
C ALA A 166 -25.50 3.99 1.38
N PRO A 167 -25.85 2.76 0.98
CA PRO A 167 -27.22 2.39 0.66
C PRO A 167 -28.20 2.69 1.80
#